data_AF-A0A2N2SEF5-F1
#
_entry.id   AF-A0A2N2SEF5-F1
#
_cell.length_a   1.000
_cell.length_b   1.000
_cell.length_c   1.000
_cell.angle_alpha   90.00
_cell.angle_beta   90.00
_cell.angle_gamma   90.00
#
_symmetry.space_group_name_H-M   'P 1'
#
loop_
_entity.id
_entity.type
_entity.pdbx_description
1 polymer ?
#
loop_
_entity_poly.entity_id
_entity_poly.type
_entity_poly.pdbx_seq_one_letter_code
_entity_poly.pdbx_strand_id
1 'polypeptide(L)'
;GLSRRRVTVSTSGIVPAMDRLRDECPVALAVSLHASNDALRDRLVPINQKYPLRELMAACQRYLDRAPRDFVTFEYVMLDGVNDSDAHAHELVALVREVPCKFNLIPFNPFPNSGFLRSSAERIRRFAGILLDAGIVTTTRKTRGDDVDAACGQLAGQVQDKTRRTVVRLKQTTEIRS
;
A
#
# COMPACT_ATOMS: atom_id res chain seq x y z
N GLY A 1 -5.86 -28.24 -8.28
CA GLY A 1 -6.23 -26.99 -7.58
C GLY A 1 -5.07 -26.03 -7.53
N LEU A 2 -5.31 -24.72 -7.61
CA LEU A 2 -4.27 -23.70 -7.43
C LEU A 2 -3.75 -23.74 -5.98
N SER A 3 -2.44 -23.57 -5.80
CA SER A 3 -1.84 -23.55 -4.45
C SER A 3 -2.24 -22.27 -3.72
N ARG A 4 -2.58 -22.34 -2.43
CA ARG A 4 -2.86 -21.16 -1.58
C ARG A 4 -1.70 -20.16 -1.54
N ARG A 5 -0.46 -20.58 -1.87
CA ARG A 5 0.72 -19.70 -2.02
C ARG A 5 0.74 -18.90 -3.34
N ARG A 6 -0.06 -19.32 -4.32
CA ARG A 6 -0.20 -18.72 -5.67
C ARG A 6 -1.41 -17.81 -5.80
N VAL A 7 -2.26 -17.73 -4.78
CA VAL A 7 -3.37 -16.78 -4.68
C VAL A 7 -2.99 -15.75 -3.62
N THR A 8 -3.01 -14.47 -4.00
CA THR A 8 -2.75 -13.36 -3.08
C THR A 8 -3.98 -12.47 -3.01
N VAL A 9 -4.44 -12.18 -1.80
CA VAL A 9 -5.46 -11.15 -1.55
C VAL A 9 -4.76 -9.88 -1.10
N SER A 10 -5.01 -8.77 -1.78
CA SER A 10 -4.59 -7.44 -1.33
C SER A 10 -5.75 -6.74 -0.60
N THR A 11 -5.44 -6.03 0.48
CA THR A 11 -6.42 -5.30 1.30
C THR A 11 -5.88 -3.94 1.73
N SER A 12 -6.76 -2.96 1.86
CA SER A 12 -6.44 -1.65 2.44
C SER A 12 -6.43 -1.67 3.98
N GLY A 13 -6.67 -2.82 4.62
CA GLY A 13 -6.52 -2.99 6.06
C GLY A 13 -7.83 -2.95 6.85
N ILE A 14 -8.91 -3.57 6.34
CA ILE A 14 -10.14 -3.78 7.14
C ILE A 14 -9.87 -4.90 8.14
N VAL A 15 -9.48 -4.53 9.37
CA VAL A 15 -8.99 -5.47 10.40
C VAL A 15 -9.94 -6.65 10.65
N PRO A 16 -11.26 -6.47 10.87
CA PRO A 16 -12.17 -7.60 11.07
C PRO A 16 -12.25 -8.54 9.87
N ALA A 17 -12.12 -8.01 8.65
CA ALA A 17 -12.13 -8.82 7.43
C ALA A 17 -10.82 -9.60 7.26
N MET A 18 -9.69 -9.07 7.73
CA MET A 18 -8.41 -9.79 7.77
C MET A 18 -8.48 -10.95 8.75
N ASP A 19 -9.01 -10.74 9.96
CA ASP A 19 -9.21 -11.81 10.96
C ASP A 19 -10.15 -12.89 10.43
N ARG A 20 -11.27 -12.50 9.79
CA ARG A 20 -12.19 -13.45 9.16
C ARG A 20 -11.53 -14.24 8.03
N LEU A 21 -10.76 -13.58 7.17
CA LEU A 21 -10.04 -14.24 6.08
C LEU A 21 -9.01 -15.26 6.60
N ARG A 22 -8.30 -14.92 7.70
CA ARG A 22 -7.37 -15.83 8.37
C ARG A 22 -8.06 -17.13 8.79
N ASP A 23 -9.26 -17.02 9.35
CA ASP A 23 -9.97 -18.16 9.95
C ASP A 23 -10.72 -19.00 8.90
N GLU A 24 -11.31 -18.36 7.89
CA GLU A 24 -12.12 -19.06 6.87
C GLU A 24 -11.29 -19.56 5.69
N CYS A 25 -10.35 -18.77 5.18
CA CYS A 25 -9.61 -19.09 3.94
C CYS A 25 -8.24 -18.40 3.89
N PRO A 26 -7.24 -18.90 4.63
CA PRO A 26 -5.92 -18.28 4.66
C PRO A 26 -5.21 -18.43 3.30
N VAL A 27 -4.78 -17.30 2.75
CA VAL A 27 -4.09 -17.17 1.47
C VAL A 27 -2.89 -16.22 1.62
N ALA A 28 -2.05 -16.08 0.60
CA ALA A 28 -0.98 -15.07 0.69
C ALA A 28 -1.61 -13.67 0.85
N LEU A 29 -1.05 -12.85 1.75
CA LEU A 29 -1.59 -11.54 2.07
C LEU A 29 -0.69 -10.43 1.55
N ALA A 30 -1.31 -9.48 0.86
CA ALA A 30 -0.74 -8.17 0.60
C ALA A 30 -1.56 -7.08 1.30
N VAL A 31 -0.90 -6.02 1.77
CA VAL A 31 -1.55 -4.89 2.44
C VAL A 31 -1.13 -3.59 1.76
N SER A 32 -2.10 -2.82 1.29
CA SER A 32 -1.91 -1.47 0.74
C SER A 32 -1.62 -0.49 1.88
N LEU A 33 -0.33 -0.33 2.20
CA LEU A 33 0.14 0.45 3.34
C LEU A 33 0.25 1.94 2.99
N HIS A 34 1.06 2.26 1.98
CA HIS A 34 1.21 3.56 1.30
C HIS A 34 1.63 4.77 2.15
N ALA A 35 1.80 4.63 3.46
CA ALA A 35 2.25 5.69 4.35
C ALA A 35 2.99 5.09 5.56
N SER A 36 3.93 5.85 6.12
CA SER A 36 4.78 5.45 7.24
C SER A 36 4.22 5.79 8.62
N ASN A 37 3.24 6.70 8.70
CA ASN A 37 2.59 7.17 9.92
C ASN A 37 1.09 7.42 9.70
N ASP A 38 0.32 7.47 10.80
CA ASP A 38 -1.15 7.58 10.74
C ASP A 38 -1.62 8.88 10.07
N ALA A 39 -0.98 10.01 10.35
CA ALA A 39 -1.38 11.30 9.78
C ALA A 39 -1.30 11.32 8.24
N LEU A 40 -0.23 10.76 7.69
CA LEU A 40 -0.10 10.60 6.24
C LEU A 40 -1.07 9.54 5.70
N ARG A 41 -1.26 8.44 6.44
CA ARG A 41 -2.13 7.34 6.01
C ARG A 41 -3.61 7.73 6.03
N ASP A 42 -4.05 8.55 6.97
CA ASP A 42 -5.43 9.07 7.04
C ASP A 42 -5.81 9.86 5.78
N ARG A 43 -4.82 10.53 5.16
CA ARG A 43 -4.98 11.29 3.92
C ARG A 43 -4.95 10.40 2.68
N LEU A 44 -4.03 9.44 2.63
CA LEU A 44 -3.83 8.58 1.45
C LEU A 44 -4.79 7.39 1.39
N VAL A 45 -5.12 6.81 2.55
CA VAL A 45 -5.95 5.61 2.70
C VAL A 45 -6.96 5.83 3.85
N PRO A 46 -8.09 6.52 3.61
CA PRO A 46 -8.99 7.00 4.67
C PRO A 46 -9.56 5.94 5.62
N ILE A 47 -9.50 4.66 5.26
CA ILE A 47 -9.84 3.56 6.17
C ILE A 47 -8.95 3.53 7.43
N ASN A 48 -7.78 4.17 7.40
CA ASN A 48 -6.87 4.27 8.54
C ASN A 48 -7.50 4.97 9.75
N GLN A 49 -8.37 5.96 9.53
CA GLN A 49 -9.08 6.65 10.60
C GLN A 49 -9.96 5.70 11.43
N LYS A 50 -10.37 4.57 10.83
CA LYS A 50 -11.13 3.52 11.50
C LYS A 50 -10.24 2.39 12.03
N TYR A 51 -9.17 2.06 11.31
CA TYR A 51 -8.23 1.01 11.67
C TYR A 51 -6.79 1.56 11.54
N PRO A 52 -6.28 2.22 12.59
CA PRO A 52 -4.97 2.88 12.55
C PRO A 52 -3.83 1.87 12.44
N LEU A 53 -2.64 2.35 12.11
CA LEU A 53 -1.47 1.53 11.81
C LEU A 53 -1.15 0.50 12.90
N ARG A 54 -1.29 0.88 14.17
CA ARG A 54 -1.08 -0.03 15.31
C ARG A 54 -2.00 -1.26 15.24
N GLU A 55 -3.28 -1.05 14.97
CA GLU A 55 -4.26 -2.13 14.86
C GLU A 55 -4.02 -2.97 13.59
N LEU A 56 -3.65 -2.30 12.49
CA LEU A 56 -3.30 -2.97 11.24
C LEU A 56 -2.08 -3.89 11.40
N MET A 57 -1.01 -3.42 12.04
CA MET A 57 0.19 -4.25 12.29
C MET A 57 -0.12 -5.43 13.21
N ALA A 58 -0.93 -5.22 14.25
CA ALA A 58 -1.38 -6.31 15.11
C ALA A 58 -2.21 -7.35 14.33
N ALA A 59 -3.07 -6.90 13.40
CA ALA A 59 -3.84 -7.80 12.53
C ALA A 59 -2.95 -8.58 11.55
N CYS A 60 -1.94 -7.92 10.97
CA CYS A 60 -0.93 -8.58 10.15
C CYS A 60 -0.21 -9.69 10.93
N GLN A 61 0.22 -9.41 12.16
CA GLN A 61 0.88 -10.40 13.01
C GLN A 61 0.00 -11.61 13.28
N ARG A 62 -1.26 -11.38 13.71
CA ARG A 62 -2.22 -12.48 13.91
C ARG A 62 -2.52 -13.25 12.62
N TYR A 63 -2.48 -12.59 11.46
CA TYR A 63 -2.75 -13.26 10.18
C TYR A 63 -1.67 -14.30 9.85
N LEU A 64 -0.41 -14.01 10.20
CA LEU A 64 0.73 -14.88 9.92
C LEU A 64 0.61 -16.26 10.60
N ASP A 65 -0.10 -16.36 11.73
CA ASP A 65 -0.34 -17.62 12.44
C ASP A 65 -1.00 -18.71 11.58
N ARG A 66 -1.79 -18.32 10.57
CA ARG A 66 -2.47 -19.25 9.65
C ARG A 66 -2.08 -19.07 8.19
N ALA A 67 -1.25 -18.08 7.87
CA ALA A 67 -0.92 -17.74 6.51
C ALA A 67 -0.11 -18.86 5.82
N PRO A 68 -0.29 -19.08 4.50
CA PRO A 68 0.52 -20.04 3.75
C PRO A 68 1.96 -19.56 3.50
N ARG A 69 2.26 -18.30 3.86
CA ARG A 69 3.57 -17.65 3.84
C ARG A 69 3.86 -17.08 5.23
N ASP A 70 5.13 -17.06 5.58
CA ASP A 70 5.70 -16.53 6.83
C ASP A 70 5.92 -15.01 6.82
N PHE A 71 5.40 -14.30 5.81
CA PHE A 71 5.51 -12.85 5.70
C PHE A 71 4.28 -12.20 5.04
N VAL A 72 4.04 -10.93 5.39
CA VAL A 72 3.09 -10.04 4.69
C VAL A 72 3.82 -9.28 3.59
N THR A 73 3.16 -9.06 2.44
CA THR A 73 3.67 -8.13 1.42
C THR A 73 3.06 -6.75 1.62
N PHE A 74 3.86 -5.76 2.03
CA PHE A 74 3.39 -4.38 2.07
C PHE A 74 3.54 -3.73 0.69
N GLU A 75 2.43 -3.24 0.16
CA GLU A 75 2.39 -2.46 -1.07
C GLU A 75 2.54 -0.97 -0.73
N TYR A 76 3.49 -0.30 -1.39
CA TYR A 76 3.81 1.09 -1.13
C TYR A 76 3.93 1.85 -2.45
N VAL A 77 2.95 2.71 -2.74
CA VAL A 77 3.01 3.57 -3.91
C VAL A 77 4.01 4.70 -3.67
N MET A 78 4.84 5.00 -4.67
CA MET A 78 5.88 6.03 -4.59
C MET A 78 5.35 7.33 -5.20
N LEU A 79 4.96 8.26 -4.33
CA LEU A 79 4.39 9.56 -4.66
C LEU A 79 5.41 10.66 -4.38
N ASP A 80 5.80 11.39 -5.43
CA ASP A 80 6.84 12.40 -5.39
C ASP A 80 6.53 13.49 -4.35
N GLY A 81 7.43 13.68 -3.38
CA GLY A 81 7.33 14.71 -2.36
C GLY A 81 6.21 14.49 -1.32
N VAL A 82 5.52 13.35 -1.36
CA VAL A 82 4.37 13.06 -0.47
C VAL A 82 4.72 11.97 0.53
N ASN A 83 5.25 10.85 0.08
CA ASN A 83 5.48 9.67 0.93
C ASN A 83 6.82 8.99 0.66
N ASP A 84 7.76 9.67 -0.02
CA ASP A 84 8.96 9.06 -0.60
C ASP A 84 10.29 9.63 -0.08
N SER A 85 10.25 10.42 1.00
CA SER A 85 11.44 10.91 1.71
C SER A 85 12.17 9.78 2.45
N ASP A 86 13.46 9.99 2.74
CA ASP A 86 14.24 9.07 3.56
C ASP A 86 13.65 8.89 4.97
N ALA A 87 13.08 9.96 5.54
CA ALA A 87 12.43 9.92 6.84
C ALA A 87 11.26 8.92 6.84
N HIS A 88 10.44 8.92 5.79
CA HIS A 88 9.36 7.94 5.64
C HIS A 88 9.91 6.51 5.54
N ALA A 89 11.03 6.29 4.85
CA ALA A 89 11.65 4.96 4.80
C ALA A 89 12.10 4.48 6.19
N HIS A 90 12.74 5.34 6.99
CA HIS A 90 13.15 5.01 8.35
C HIS A 90 11.95 4.79 9.30
N GLU A 91 10.89 5.58 9.17
CA GLU A 91 9.64 5.37 9.89
C GLU A 91 9.01 4.02 9.54
N LEU A 92 9.03 3.60 8.26
CA LEU A 92 8.56 2.27 7.87
C LEU A 92 9.36 1.15 8.53
N VAL A 93 10.70 1.26 8.58
CA VAL A 93 11.55 0.29 9.28
C VAL A 93 11.13 0.15 10.74
N ALA A 94 10.86 1.27 11.42
CA ALA A 94 10.40 1.26 12.80
C ALA A 94 8.99 0.64 12.93
N LEU A 95 8.07 1.01 12.03
CA LEU A 95 6.68 0.56 12.05
C LEU A 95 6.54 -0.97 11.90
N VAL A 96 7.31 -1.57 10.99
CA VAL A 96 7.18 -3.01 10.67
C VAL A 96 8.13 -3.89 11.47
N ARG A 97 8.84 -3.35 12.47
CA ARG A 97 9.89 -4.05 13.23
C ARG A 97 9.47 -5.42 13.77
N GLU A 98 8.21 -5.56 14.18
CA GLU A 98 7.67 -6.78 14.77
C GLU A 98 6.90 -7.66 13.78
N VAL A 99 6.73 -7.21 12.52
CA VAL A 99 5.93 -7.91 11.51
C VAL A 99 6.85 -8.46 10.41
N PRO A 100 7.02 -9.79 10.31
CA PRO A 100 7.70 -10.41 9.19
C PRO A 100 7.09 -9.97 7.86
N CYS A 101 7.88 -9.27 7.05
CA CYS A 101 7.35 -8.62 5.87
C CYS A 101 8.37 -8.46 4.75
N LYS A 102 7.84 -8.09 3.60
CA LYS A 102 8.62 -7.52 2.49
C LYS A 102 7.88 -6.32 1.93
N PHE A 103 8.62 -5.39 1.34
CA PHE A 103 8.05 -4.27 0.61
C PHE A 103 8.00 -4.53 -0.89
N ASN A 104 6.90 -4.11 -1.49
CA ASN A 104 6.75 -3.99 -2.92
C ASN A 104 6.45 -2.52 -3.26
N LEU A 105 7.48 -1.80 -3.67
CA LEU A 105 7.39 -0.41 -4.11
C LEU A 105 6.76 -0.34 -5.49
N ILE A 106 5.80 0.56 -5.65
CA ILE A 106 5.01 0.72 -6.88
C ILE A 106 5.23 2.14 -7.37
N PRO A 107 6.03 2.36 -8.43
CA PRO A 107 6.08 3.66 -9.09
C PRO A 107 4.67 4.10 -9.49
N PHE A 108 4.25 5.29 -9.07
CA PHE A 108 2.91 5.78 -9.37
C PHE A 108 2.71 5.95 -10.88
N ASN A 109 1.56 5.55 -11.41
CA ASN A 109 1.18 5.79 -12.80
C ASN A 109 0.22 6.99 -12.83
N PRO A 110 0.63 8.15 -13.37
CA PRO A 110 -0.21 9.33 -13.37
C PRO A 110 -1.49 9.08 -14.17
N PHE A 111 -2.60 9.64 -13.68
CA PHE A 111 -3.85 9.75 -14.43
C PHE A 111 -4.42 11.16 -14.27
N PRO A 112 -5.26 11.63 -15.22
CA PRO A 112 -5.83 12.97 -15.17
C PRO A 112 -6.50 13.27 -13.83
N ASN A 113 -6.24 14.46 -13.28
CA ASN A 113 -6.79 14.94 -12.00
C ASN A 113 -6.39 14.15 -10.74
N SER A 114 -5.36 13.30 -10.80
CA SER A 114 -4.87 12.56 -9.62
C SER A 114 -4.23 13.46 -8.54
N GLY A 115 -3.66 14.61 -8.91
CA GLY A 115 -2.99 15.54 -8.00
C GLY A 115 -1.58 15.09 -7.54
N PHE A 116 -1.17 13.87 -7.88
CA PHE A 116 0.10 13.27 -7.49
C PHE A 116 1.05 13.06 -8.67
N LEU A 117 2.34 12.97 -8.37
CA LEU A 117 3.39 12.71 -9.35
C LEU A 117 4.16 11.44 -8.98
N ARG A 118 4.77 10.81 -9.99
CA ARG A 118 5.63 9.64 -9.83
C ARG A 118 6.98 10.08 -9.25
N SER A 119 7.39 9.51 -8.12
CA SER A 119 8.75 9.70 -7.60
C SER A 119 9.81 9.36 -8.65
N SER A 120 10.90 10.11 -8.67
CA SER A 120 12.01 9.84 -9.61
C SER A 120 12.61 8.44 -9.40
N ALA A 121 13.16 7.84 -10.46
CA ALA A 121 13.79 6.53 -10.36
C ALA A 121 14.95 6.50 -9.34
N GLU A 122 15.65 7.62 -9.19
CA GLU A 122 16.69 7.77 -8.16
C GLU A 122 16.09 7.82 -6.75
N ARG A 123 14.96 8.51 -6.57
CA ARG A 123 14.30 8.56 -5.26
C ARG A 123 13.81 7.19 -4.82
N ILE A 124 13.18 6.46 -5.73
CA ILE A 124 12.72 5.08 -5.49
C ILE A 124 13.91 4.16 -5.17
N ARG A 125 15.03 4.28 -5.90
CA ARG A 125 16.24 3.49 -5.61
C ARG A 125 16.80 3.78 -4.22
N ARG A 126 16.87 5.04 -3.81
CA ARG A 126 17.35 5.43 -2.48
C ARG A 126 16.43 4.91 -1.37
N PHE A 127 15.12 5.10 -1.54
CA PHE A 127 14.11 4.61 -0.59
C PHE A 127 14.19 3.10 -0.41
N ALA A 128 14.31 2.35 -1.53
CA ALA A 128 14.52 0.91 -1.50
C ALA A 128 15.83 0.53 -0.80
N GLY A 129 16.91 1.29 -1.03
CA GLY A 129 18.20 1.08 -0.37
C GLY A 129 18.09 1.12 1.15
N ILE A 130 17.43 2.14 1.70
CA ILE A 130 17.22 2.28 3.16
C ILE A 130 16.50 1.05 3.75
N LEU A 131 15.46 0.55 3.07
CA LEU A 131 14.71 -0.63 3.51
C LEU A 131 15.56 -1.91 3.42
N LEU A 132 16.34 -2.06 2.34
CA LEU A 132 17.25 -3.19 2.15
C LEU A 132 18.38 -3.21 3.17
N ASP A 133 18.97 -2.05 3.46
CA ASP A 133 20.04 -1.89 4.46
C ASP A 133 19.54 -2.22 5.88
N ALA A 134 18.23 -2.03 6.14
CA ALA A 134 17.56 -2.47 7.36
C ALA A 134 17.19 -3.97 7.37
N GLY A 135 17.58 -4.73 6.33
CA GLY A 135 17.32 -6.17 6.21
C GLY A 135 15.92 -6.52 5.68
N ILE A 136 15.15 -5.54 5.19
CA ILE A 136 13.79 -5.79 4.70
C ILE A 136 13.83 -6.01 3.18
N VAL A 137 13.42 -7.21 2.76
CA VAL A 137 13.31 -7.55 1.34
C VAL A 137 12.42 -6.52 0.64
N THR A 138 12.97 -5.84 -0.36
CA THR A 138 12.27 -4.77 -1.08
C THR A 138 12.40 -4.97 -2.57
N THR A 139 11.26 -4.98 -3.27
CA THR A 139 11.19 -5.05 -4.73
C THR A 139 10.48 -3.84 -5.29
N THR A 140 10.92 -3.33 -6.44
CA THR A 140 10.21 -2.30 -7.18
C THR A 140 9.49 -2.93 -8.36
N ARG A 141 8.17 -2.71 -8.49
CA ARG A 141 7.43 -3.19 -9.67
C ARG A 141 7.98 -2.51 -10.92
N LYS A 142 8.36 -3.32 -11.91
CA LYS A 142 8.59 -2.83 -13.27
C LYS A 142 7.25 -2.34 -13.82
N THR A 143 7.18 -1.10 -14.26
CA THR A 143 6.08 -0.62 -15.10
C THR A 143 6.09 -1.44 -16.38
N ARG A 144 5.14 -2.37 -16.51
CA ARG A 144 4.86 -3.05 -17.78
C ARG A 144 3.70 -2.28 -18.42
N GLY A 145 3.93 -1.73 -19.62
CA GLY A 145 2.87 -1.14 -20.43
C GLY A 145 2.65 0.36 -20.27
N ASP A 146 3.69 1.20 -20.36
CA ASP A 146 3.45 2.63 -20.69
C ASP A 146 2.75 2.79 -22.08
N ASP A 147 2.58 1.69 -22.84
CA ASP A 147 1.84 1.62 -24.12
C ASP A 147 0.39 1.11 -24.01
N VAL A 148 -0.07 0.62 -22.84
CA VAL A 148 -1.44 0.08 -22.70
C VAL A 148 -1.98 0.41 -21.31
N ASP A 149 -3.08 1.18 -21.24
CA ASP A 149 -3.82 1.57 -20.03
C ASP A 149 -4.38 0.38 -19.21
N ALA A 150 -3.50 -0.48 -18.72
CA ALA A 150 -3.80 -1.70 -17.99
C ALA A 150 -3.11 -1.73 -16.60
N ALA A 151 -2.59 -0.60 -16.13
CA ALA A 151 -1.99 -0.52 -14.81
C ALA A 151 -3.04 -0.65 -13.70
N CYS A 152 -2.68 -1.35 -12.63
CA CYS A 152 -3.52 -1.52 -11.45
C CYS A 152 -3.94 -0.15 -10.88
N GLY A 153 -5.25 0.15 -10.93
CA GLY A 153 -5.82 1.48 -10.64
C GLY A 153 -6.61 2.09 -11.81
N GLN A 154 -6.42 1.57 -13.04
CA GLN A 154 -7.09 2.05 -14.26
C GLN A 154 -8.32 1.24 -14.67
N LEU A 155 -8.69 0.20 -13.91
CA LEU A 155 -9.96 -0.51 -14.09
C LEU A 155 -11.14 0.31 -13.52
N ALA A 156 -11.29 1.55 -14.01
CA ALA A 156 -12.54 2.28 -13.95
C ALA A 156 -13.44 1.70 -15.04
N GLY A 157 -14.04 0.54 -14.78
CA GLY A 157 -15.25 0.16 -15.50
C GLY A 157 -16.25 1.31 -15.40
N GLN A 158 -17.08 1.52 -16.42
CA GLN A 158 -18.19 2.49 -16.37
C GLN A 158 -19.17 2.09 -15.27
N VAL A 159 -18.85 2.41 -14.02
CA VAL A 159 -19.71 2.23 -12.87
C VAL A 159 -20.45 3.56 -12.72
N GLN A 160 -21.77 3.53 -12.90
CA GLN A 160 -22.63 4.65 -12.48
C GLN A 160 -22.48 4.80 -10.95
N ASP A 161 -21.58 5.70 -10.55
CA ASP A 161 -21.27 5.97 -9.16
C ASP A 161 -22.48 6.65 -8.50
N LYS A 162 -23.27 5.87 -7.74
CA LYS A 162 -24.37 6.37 -6.92
C LYS A 162 -23.89 6.99 -5.60
N THR A 163 -22.59 7.02 -5.33
CA THR A 163 -22.02 7.67 -4.15
C THR A 163 -21.45 9.05 -4.51
N ARG A 164 -21.88 10.11 -3.82
CA ARG A 164 -21.36 11.50 -3.93
C ARG A 164 -19.88 11.65 -3.49
N ARG A 165 -19.05 10.63 -3.65
CA ARG A 165 -17.65 10.56 -3.20
C ARG A 165 -16.70 11.36 -4.10
N THR A 166 -17.03 11.50 -5.38
CA THR A 166 -16.20 12.23 -6.37
C THR A 166 -16.06 13.71 -6.05
N VAL A 167 -17.10 14.32 -5.45
CA VAL A 167 -17.12 15.76 -5.13
C VAL A 167 -16.27 16.10 -3.90
N VAL A 168 -16.16 15.18 -2.93
CA VAL A 168 -15.38 15.40 -1.70
C VAL A 168 -13.87 15.32 -1.97
N ARG A 169 -13.46 14.43 -2.89
CA ARG A 169 -12.04 14.21 -3.26
C ARG A 169 -11.39 15.45 -3.92
N LEU A 170 -12.18 16.25 -4.63
CA LEU A 170 -11.70 17.46 -5.31
C LEU A 170 -11.38 18.61 -4.35
N LYS A 171 -12.07 18.71 -3.20
CA LYS A 171 -11.84 19.81 -2.24
C LYS A 171 -10.59 19.61 -1.38
N GLN A 172 -10.28 18.37 -1.00
CA GLN A 172 -9.14 18.08 -0.12
C GLN A 172 -7.78 18.13 -0.85
N THR A 173 -7.77 18.03 -2.18
CA THR A 173 -6.52 17.99 -2.97
C THR A 173 -5.84 19.36 -3.05
N THR A 174 -6.60 20.46 -2.91
CA THR A 174 -6.07 21.84 -2.99
C THR A 174 -5.28 22.23 -1.73
N GLU A 175 -5.65 21.71 -0.56
CA GLU A 175 -5.03 22.05 0.74
C GLU A 175 -3.67 21.37 0.96
N ILE A 176 -3.36 20.32 0.19
CA ILE A 176 -2.09 19.56 0.31
C ILE A 176 -0.89 20.34 -0.25
N ARG A 177 -1.14 21.36 -1.07
CA ARG A 177 -0.10 22.21 -1.70
C ARG A 177 -0.03 23.62 -1.11
N SER A 178 -0.71 23.86 0.02
CA SER A 178 -0.72 25.14 0.74
C SER A 178 0.22 25.09 1.94
#